data_AF-A0A7L0Q6S4-F1
#
_entry.id   AF-A0A7L0Q6S4-F1
#
_cell.length_a   1.000
_cell.length_b   1.000
_cell.length_c   1.000
_cell.angle_alpha   90.00
_cell.angle_beta   90.00
_cell.angle_gamma   90.00
#
_symmetry.space_group_name_H-M   'P 1'
#
loop_
_entity.id
_entity.type
_entity.pdbx_description
1 polymer ?
#
loop_
_entity_poly.entity_id
_entity_poly.type
_entity_poly.pdbx_seq_one_letter_code
_entity_poly.pdbx_strand_id
1 'polypeptide(L)'
;RKEKKDNMKPKHPDEQEIPFRLRELMRSREALKRPDPGKRQMAEKKQQQQQKCQGPKAPGDVPVPRFRRGRGESERSYICRMEREVQRVLFLAENQLQREPEKEATAPEKSKRKKEFQKRKLEKARKKKEEKREAMLEKSLMQDTVPFGEVVTQPPTITSRPRGWGPAEQAGRKQLLLTPRLGHSQVSPVSPVSPVVSMARRRILEEERARVIRAYRDIQRRKQLERERER
;
A
#
# COMPACT_ATOMS: atom_id res chain seq x y z
N ARG A 1 -9.64 43.27 -19.29
CA ARG A 1 -9.96 41.82 -19.31
C ARG A 1 -10.79 41.58 -20.58
N LYS A 2 -10.36 40.70 -21.50
CA LYS A 2 -11.13 40.41 -22.73
C LYS A 2 -12.26 39.43 -22.39
N GLU A 3 -13.51 39.80 -22.68
CA GLU A 3 -14.67 38.92 -22.55
C GLU A 3 -14.51 37.70 -23.45
N LYS A 4 -14.62 36.50 -22.87
CA LYS A 4 -14.71 35.26 -23.65
C LYS A 4 -16.16 35.12 -24.11
N LYS A 5 -16.38 35.07 -25.42
CA LYS A 5 -17.67 34.72 -26.01
C LYS A 5 -17.85 33.21 -25.88
N ASP A 6 -18.52 32.80 -24.81
CA ASP A 6 -18.82 31.40 -24.52
C ASP A 6 -20.08 30.99 -25.29
N ASN A 7 -19.96 30.72 -26.60
CA ASN A 7 -20.91 29.97 -27.46
C ASN A 7 -20.56 30.10 -28.96
N MET A 8 -19.30 29.88 -29.33
CA MET A 8 -18.92 29.77 -30.74
C MET A 8 -19.10 28.32 -31.21
N LYS A 9 -19.54 28.14 -32.46
CA LYS A 9 -19.58 26.82 -33.09
C LYS A 9 -18.17 26.19 -33.06
N PRO A 10 -18.03 24.88 -32.82
CA PRO A 10 -16.74 24.19 -32.90
C PRO A 10 -16.02 24.52 -34.21
N LYS A 11 -14.71 24.80 -34.14
CA LYS A 11 -13.93 25.21 -35.31
C LYS A 11 -13.86 24.13 -36.39
N HIS A 12 -13.90 22.86 -35.97
CA HIS A 12 -13.82 21.70 -36.85
C HIS A 12 -14.92 20.71 -36.42
N PRO A 13 -16.01 20.58 -37.19
CA PRO A 13 -17.16 19.75 -36.81
C PRO A 13 -16.84 18.25 -36.78
N ASP A 14 -15.83 17.80 -37.54
CA ASP A 14 -15.48 16.39 -37.69
C ASP A 14 -14.26 15.96 -36.86
N GLU A 15 -13.56 16.91 -36.25
CA GLU A 15 -12.38 16.61 -35.42
C GLU A 15 -12.80 16.42 -33.97
N GLN A 16 -12.93 15.17 -33.55
CA GLN A 16 -13.07 14.85 -32.13
C GLN A 16 -11.71 14.99 -31.44
N GLU A 17 -11.57 15.95 -30.53
CA GLU A 17 -10.34 16.10 -29.75
C GLU A 17 -10.04 14.83 -28.95
N ILE A 18 -8.82 14.31 -29.10
CA ILE A 18 -8.36 13.16 -28.32
C ILE A 18 -8.32 13.55 -26.83
N PRO A 19 -8.96 12.75 -25.95
CA PRO A 19 -8.94 12.99 -24.51
C PRO A 19 -7.51 13.21 -23.99
N PHE A 20 -7.35 14.19 -23.08
CA PHE A 20 -6.04 14.64 -22.58
C PHE A 20 -5.14 13.49 -22.12
N ARG A 21 -5.70 12.53 -21.36
CA ARG A 21 -4.99 11.36 -20.84
C ARG A 21 -4.40 10.48 -21.95
N LEU A 22 -5.15 10.29 -23.03
CA LEU A 22 -4.74 9.47 -24.17
C LEU A 22 -3.69 10.19 -25.02
N ARG A 23 -3.85 11.49 -25.23
CA ARG A 23 -2.85 12.36 -25.90
C ARG A 23 -1.51 12.34 -25.16
N GLU A 24 -1.52 12.39 -23.83
CA GLU A 24 -0.32 12.31 -22.99
C GLU A 24 0.35 10.92 -23.07
N LEU A 25 -0.46 9.85 -23.09
CA LEU A 25 0.03 8.49 -23.25
C LEU A 25 0.66 8.25 -24.64
N MET A 26 0.03 8.75 -25.71
CA MET A 26 0.58 8.66 -27.06
C MET A 26 1.90 9.44 -27.17
N ARG A 27 1.95 10.66 -26.63
CA ARG A 27 3.17 11.48 -26.62
C ARG A 27 4.33 10.81 -25.87
N SER A 28 4.07 10.19 -24.72
CA SER A 28 5.11 9.47 -23.97
C SER A 28 5.60 8.22 -24.72
N ARG A 29 4.70 7.47 -25.35
CA ARG A 29 5.05 6.32 -26.20
C ARG A 29 5.90 6.74 -27.42
N GLU A 30 5.57 7.86 -28.05
CA GLU A 30 6.34 8.41 -29.18
C GLU A 30 7.74 8.87 -28.76
N ALA A 31 7.86 9.55 -27.62
CA ALA A 31 9.15 9.99 -27.07
C ALA A 31 10.09 8.81 -26.75
N LEU A 32 9.54 7.65 -26.38
CA LEU A 32 10.30 6.42 -26.18
C LEU A 32 10.69 5.75 -27.51
N LYS A 33 9.82 5.82 -28.53
CA LYS A 33 10.06 5.21 -29.84
C LYS A 33 11.09 5.99 -30.66
N ARG A 34 11.15 7.32 -30.51
CA ARG A 34 12.12 8.20 -31.18
C ARG A 34 12.75 9.13 -30.13
N PRO A 35 13.79 8.67 -29.39
CA PRO A 35 14.49 9.54 -28.46
C PRO A 35 15.20 10.65 -29.24
N ASP A 36 14.98 11.90 -28.82
CA ASP A 36 15.55 13.09 -29.47
C ASP A 36 17.08 12.95 -29.62
N PRO A 37 17.65 13.23 -30.81
CA PRO A 37 19.09 13.08 -31.05
C PRO A 37 19.94 13.98 -30.13
N GLY A 38 19.41 15.14 -29.70
CA GLY A 38 20.07 16.03 -28.75
C GLY A 38 20.24 15.44 -27.34
N LYS A 39 19.34 14.55 -26.90
CA LYS A 39 19.46 13.88 -25.59
C LYS A 39 20.51 12.77 -25.61
N ARG A 40 20.72 12.11 -26.77
CA ARG A 40 21.78 11.11 -26.96
C ARG A 40 23.17 11.76 -26.87
N GLN A 41 23.39 12.88 -27.57
CA GLN A 41 24.66 13.62 -27.49
C GLN A 41 24.92 14.20 -26.08
N MET A 42 23.88 14.64 -25.37
CA MET A 42 24.02 15.14 -24.00
C MET A 42 24.31 14.01 -23.00
N ALA A 43 23.76 12.81 -23.24
CA ALA A 43 24.06 11.61 -22.47
C ALA A 43 25.50 11.13 -22.73
N GLU A 44 25.97 11.14 -23.97
CA GLU A 44 27.36 10.80 -24.33
C GLU A 44 28.36 11.82 -23.77
N LYS A 45 28.06 13.13 -23.84
CA LYS A 45 28.88 14.17 -23.19
C LYS A 45 28.89 14.01 -21.66
N LYS A 46 27.76 13.66 -21.03
CA LYS A 46 27.72 13.33 -19.59
C LYS A 46 28.52 12.07 -19.25
N GLN A 47 28.49 11.04 -20.08
CA GLN A 47 29.28 9.82 -19.88
C GLN A 47 30.79 10.07 -20.04
N GLN A 48 31.20 10.85 -21.04
CA GLN A 48 32.61 11.24 -21.20
C GLN A 48 33.12 12.18 -20.08
N GLN A 49 32.23 13.04 -19.55
CA GLN A 49 32.56 13.89 -18.39
C GLN A 49 32.62 13.09 -17.08
N GLN A 50 31.82 12.04 -16.94
CA GLN A 50 31.90 11.07 -15.84
C GLN A 50 33.17 10.20 -15.90
N GLN A 51 33.72 9.93 -17.10
CA GLN A 51 34.98 9.18 -17.22
C GLN A 51 36.23 10.03 -16.92
N LYS A 52 36.19 11.36 -17.13
CA LYS A 52 37.31 12.26 -16.77
C LYS A 52 37.33 12.67 -15.30
N CYS A 53 36.24 12.46 -14.58
CA CYS A 53 36.12 12.81 -13.16
C CYS A 53 35.73 11.56 -12.36
N GLN A 54 36.75 10.89 -11.82
CA GLN A 54 36.81 10.09 -10.58
C GLN A 54 35.57 9.22 -10.22
N GLY A 55 35.81 7.94 -9.90
CA GLY A 55 34.80 6.99 -9.44
C GLY A 55 33.93 7.51 -8.28
N PRO A 56 32.82 6.82 -7.95
CA PRO A 56 31.78 7.34 -7.06
C PRO A 56 32.36 7.70 -5.70
N LYS A 57 32.60 8.99 -5.46
CA LYS A 57 33.06 9.48 -4.17
C LYS A 57 31.87 9.52 -3.22
N ALA A 58 32.02 8.83 -2.10
CA ALA A 58 31.11 8.98 -0.98
C ALA A 58 31.01 10.48 -0.62
N PRO A 59 29.82 10.97 -0.23
CA PRO A 59 29.65 12.36 0.18
C PRO A 59 30.61 12.66 1.34
N GLY A 60 31.62 13.50 1.08
CA GLY A 60 32.59 13.97 2.06
C GLY A 60 34.06 13.71 1.75
N ASP A 61 34.42 12.94 0.71
CA ASP A 61 35.82 12.61 0.43
C ASP A 61 36.61 13.80 -0.18
N VAL A 62 37.84 14.09 0.31
CA VAL A 62 38.64 15.22 -0.21
C VAL A 62 39.04 14.91 -1.66
N PRO A 63 38.78 15.80 -2.62
CA PRO A 63 39.21 15.57 -3.98
C PRO A 63 40.73 15.67 -4.10
N VAL A 64 41.40 14.53 -4.29
CA VAL A 64 42.83 14.48 -4.62
C VAL A 64 43.07 15.09 -6.02
N PRO A 65 43.79 16.23 -6.13
CA PRO A 65 44.11 16.84 -7.42
C PRO A 65 45.15 16.00 -8.18
N ARG A 66 44.98 15.87 -9.50
CA ARG A 66 45.98 15.25 -10.37
C ARG A 66 46.91 16.34 -10.92
N PHE A 67 48.09 16.49 -10.33
CA PHE A 67 49.05 17.51 -10.77
C PHE A 67 49.76 17.10 -12.06
N ARG A 68 49.61 17.93 -13.10
CA ARG A 68 50.39 17.88 -14.34
C ARG A 68 50.76 19.32 -14.72
N ARG A 69 51.96 19.52 -15.29
CA ARG A 69 52.39 20.83 -15.79
C ARG A 69 51.55 21.18 -17.03
N GLY A 70 50.96 22.37 -17.05
CA GLY A 70 50.19 22.88 -18.19
C GLY A 70 51.10 23.27 -19.35
N ARG A 71 50.55 23.35 -20.56
CA ARG A 71 51.29 23.87 -21.72
C ARG A 71 51.51 25.37 -21.53
N GLY A 72 52.77 25.80 -21.45
CA GLY A 72 53.15 27.21 -21.25
C GLY A 72 53.35 27.63 -19.79
N GLU A 73 53.25 26.70 -18.83
CA GLU A 73 53.56 26.99 -17.43
C GLU A 73 55.06 26.89 -17.16
N SER A 74 55.60 27.91 -16.50
CA SER A 74 56.96 27.84 -15.96
C SER A 74 57.02 26.89 -14.76
N GLU A 75 58.19 26.31 -14.52
CA GLU A 75 58.39 25.36 -13.41
C GLU A 75 58.06 25.97 -12.06
N ARG A 76 58.47 27.22 -11.84
CA ARG A 76 58.15 27.96 -10.61
C ARG A 76 56.63 28.12 -10.43
N SER A 77 55.91 28.47 -11.49
CA SER A 77 54.44 28.60 -11.42
C SER A 77 53.72 27.27 -11.12
N TYR A 78 54.24 26.16 -11.66
CA TYR A 78 53.75 24.82 -11.39
C TYR A 78 53.94 24.44 -9.92
N ILE A 79 55.14 24.66 -9.37
CA ILE A 79 55.46 24.37 -7.97
C ILE A 79 54.58 25.21 -7.03
N CYS A 80 54.43 26.51 -7.28
CA CYS A 80 53.57 27.36 -6.45
C CYS A 80 52.09 26.97 -6.52
N ARG A 81 51.59 26.43 -7.64
CA ARG A 81 50.21 25.89 -7.70
C ARG A 81 50.10 24.60 -6.90
N MET A 82 51.08 23.71 -7.03
CA MET A 82 51.13 22.45 -6.32
C MET A 82 51.11 22.69 -4.81
N GLU A 83 51.96 23.59 -4.33
CA GLU A 83 52.05 23.96 -2.91
C GLU A 83 50.74 24.50 -2.34
N ARG A 84 50.08 25.42 -3.06
CA ARG A 84 48.77 25.96 -2.65
C ARG A 84 47.68 24.90 -2.55
N GLU A 85 47.60 23.99 -3.51
CA GLU A 85 46.61 22.91 -3.48
C GLU A 85 46.95 21.86 -2.42
N VAL A 86 48.22 21.59 -2.16
CA VAL A 86 48.65 20.70 -1.06
C VAL A 86 48.24 21.28 0.29
N GLN A 87 48.52 22.56 0.55
CA GLN A 87 48.08 23.26 1.77
C GLN A 87 46.56 23.20 1.93
N ARG A 88 45.83 23.41 0.84
CA ARG A 88 44.36 23.34 0.83
C ARG A 88 43.84 21.92 1.14
N VAL A 89 44.41 20.89 0.53
CA VAL A 89 44.03 19.49 0.81
C VAL A 89 44.35 19.10 2.24
N LEU A 90 45.49 19.53 2.77
CA LEU A 90 45.88 19.31 4.16
C LEU A 90 44.87 19.96 5.11
N PHE A 91 44.51 21.22 4.89
CA PHE A 91 43.48 21.90 5.67
C PHE A 91 42.13 21.18 5.61
N LEU A 92 41.70 20.73 4.42
CA LEU A 92 40.45 19.98 4.29
C LEU A 92 40.50 18.62 5.00
N ALA A 93 41.66 17.96 5.03
CA ALA A 93 41.85 16.69 5.72
C ALA A 93 41.87 16.86 7.25
N GLU A 94 42.53 17.89 7.76
CA GLU A 94 42.54 18.23 9.20
C GLU A 94 41.15 18.55 9.73
N ASN A 95 40.30 19.17 8.90
CA ASN A 95 38.91 19.49 9.26
C ASN A 95 37.93 18.35 9.01
N GLN A 96 38.38 17.16 8.58
CA GLN A 96 37.53 15.99 8.49
C GLN A 96 37.43 15.28 9.83
N LEU A 97 36.21 15.00 10.27
CA LEU A 97 35.96 14.09 11.39
C LEU A 97 36.61 12.74 11.07
N GLN A 98 37.30 12.14 12.06
CA GLN A 98 37.87 10.81 11.94
C GLN A 98 36.79 9.85 11.43
N ARG A 99 36.97 9.32 10.22
CA ARG A 99 36.08 8.30 9.69
C ARG A 99 36.36 7.01 10.44
N GLU A 100 35.32 6.42 11.01
CA GLU A 100 35.30 5.02 11.42
C GLU A 100 34.62 4.22 10.30
N PRO A 101 35.35 3.83 9.24
CA PRO A 101 34.77 3.11 8.11
C PRO A 101 34.20 1.73 8.48
N GLU A 102 34.56 1.19 9.65
CA GLU A 102 34.11 -0.10 10.14
C GLU A 102 32.73 -0.06 10.83
N LYS A 103 32.23 1.13 11.20
CA LYS A 103 30.86 1.25 11.71
C LYS A 103 29.91 1.30 10.53
N GLU A 104 29.41 0.13 10.15
CA GLU A 104 28.34 -0.05 9.18
C GLU A 104 27.30 1.06 9.29
N ALA A 105 26.98 1.68 8.14
CA ALA A 105 25.93 2.68 8.03
C ALA A 105 24.60 2.06 8.48
N THR A 106 24.29 2.22 9.77
CA THR A 106 23.00 1.84 10.32
C THR A 106 21.93 2.57 9.51
N ALA A 107 21.06 1.78 8.89
CA ALA A 107 19.97 2.29 8.07
C ALA A 107 19.26 3.41 8.83
N PRO A 108 18.88 4.52 8.15
CA PRO A 108 18.36 5.70 8.81
C PRO A 108 17.24 5.31 9.77
N GLU A 109 17.43 5.65 11.05
CA GLU A 109 16.56 5.20 12.11
C GLU A 109 15.16 5.77 11.88
N LYS A 110 14.24 4.91 11.41
CA LYS A 110 12.85 5.31 11.19
C LYS A 110 12.27 5.81 12.51
N SER A 111 11.47 6.87 12.44
CA SER A 111 10.78 7.41 13.63
C SER A 111 10.02 6.32 14.38
N LYS A 112 9.96 6.42 15.71
CA LYS A 112 9.29 5.44 16.60
C LYS A 112 7.88 5.08 16.09
N ARG A 113 7.11 6.09 15.69
CA ARG A 113 5.77 5.95 15.09
C ARG A 113 5.74 5.09 13.82
N LYS A 114 6.76 5.18 12.97
CA LYS A 114 6.84 4.38 11.73
C LYS A 114 7.17 2.92 12.04
N LYS A 115 8.04 2.66 13.02
CA LYS A 115 8.37 1.30 13.49
C LYS A 115 7.11 0.61 14.06
N GLU A 116 6.37 1.30 14.91
CA GLU A 116 5.10 0.81 15.48
C GLU A 116 4.04 0.53 14.42
N PHE A 117 3.88 1.44 13.44
CA PHE A 117 2.94 1.24 12.34
C PHE A 117 3.27 -0.03 11.53
N GLN A 118 4.55 -0.26 11.23
CA GLN A 118 4.99 -1.46 10.52
C GLN A 118 4.75 -2.72 11.35
N LYS A 119 5.08 -2.70 12.64
CA LYS A 119 4.82 -3.82 13.56
C LYS A 119 3.33 -4.14 13.65
N ARG A 120 2.47 -3.14 13.84
CA ARG A 120 1.00 -3.30 13.91
C ARG A 120 0.42 -3.88 12.62
N LYS A 121 0.93 -3.47 11.45
CA LYS A 121 0.50 -4.02 10.16
C LYS A 121 0.85 -5.51 10.05
N LEU A 122 2.05 -5.88 10.49
CA LEU A 122 2.53 -7.26 10.47
C LEU A 122 1.74 -8.13 11.46
N GLU A 123 1.49 -7.65 12.68
CA GLU A 123 0.66 -8.37 13.67
C GLU A 123 -0.76 -8.61 13.17
N LYS A 124 -1.39 -7.62 12.52
CA LYS A 124 -2.72 -7.81 11.90
C LYS A 124 -2.71 -8.91 10.84
N ALA A 125 -1.63 -9.03 10.07
CA ALA A 125 -1.50 -10.08 9.06
C ALA A 125 -1.37 -11.47 9.71
N ARG A 126 -0.60 -11.58 10.80
CA ARG A 126 -0.46 -12.83 11.57
C ARG A 126 -1.80 -13.28 12.17
N LYS A 127 -2.50 -12.38 12.86
CA LYS A 127 -3.82 -12.66 13.46
C LYS A 127 -4.83 -13.15 12.42
N LYS A 128 -4.91 -12.48 11.26
CA LYS A 128 -5.77 -12.92 10.14
C LYS A 128 -5.41 -14.31 9.59
N LYS A 129 -4.14 -14.71 9.69
CA LYS A 129 -3.69 -16.03 9.25
C LYS A 129 -4.07 -17.10 10.26
N GLU A 130 -3.94 -16.81 11.55
CA GLU A 130 -4.37 -17.68 12.64
C GLU A 130 -5.88 -17.88 12.63
N GLU A 131 -6.67 -16.80 12.57
CA GLU A 131 -8.13 -16.86 12.48
C GLU A 131 -8.61 -17.69 11.27
N LYS A 132 -7.95 -17.54 10.10
CA LYS A 132 -8.26 -18.37 8.93
C LYS A 132 -7.91 -19.84 9.13
N ARG A 133 -6.82 -20.14 9.85
CA ARG A 133 -6.45 -21.52 10.18
C ARG A 133 -7.47 -22.14 11.13
N GLU A 134 -7.88 -21.40 12.15
CA GLU A 134 -8.92 -21.82 13.10
C GLU A 134 -10.25 -22.05 12.39
N ALA A 135 -10.70 -21.13 11.53
CA ALA A 135 -11.93 -21.29 10.76
C ALA A 135 -11.91 -22.51 9.82
N MET A 136 -10.75 -22.83 9.23
CA MET A 136 -10.58 -24.03 8.41
C MET A 136 -10.65 -25.31 9.26
N LEU A 137 -10.05 -25.30 10.45
CA LEU A 137 -10.13 -26.42 11.38
C LEU A 137 -11.55 -26.62 11.92
N GLU A 138 -12.23 -25.55 12.32
CA GLU A 138 -13.63 -25.59 12.75
C GLU A 138 -14.53 -26.13 11.65
N LYS A 139 -14.36 -25.65 10.40
CA LYS A 139 -15.10 -26.19 9.26
C LYS A 139 -14.85 -27.67 9.04
N SER A 140 -13.61 -28.14 9.21
CA SER A 140 -13.28 -29.56 9.07
C SER A 140 -13.88 -30.41 10.20
N LEU A 141 -13.97 -29.86 11.42
CA LEU A 141 -14.58 -30.54 12.57
C LEU A 141 -16.11 -30.58 12.49
N MET A 142 -16.73 -29.58 11.86
CA MET A 142 -18.20 -29.50 11.68
C MET A 142 -18.70 -30.19 10.40
N GLN A 143 -17.82 -30.78 9.59
CA GLN A 143 -18.19 -31.53 8.40
C GLN A 143 -18.17 -33.03 8.70
N ASP A 144 -19.35 -33.64 8.73
CA ASP A 144 -19.48 -35.09 8.82
C ASP A 144 -19.16 -35.74 7.47
N THR A 145 -18.20 -36.67 7.47
CA THR A 145 -17.87 -37.44 6.27
C THR A 145 -18.74 -38.69 6.25
N VAL A 146 -19.70 -38.73 5.34
CA VAL A 146 -20.64 -39.86 5.21
C VAL A 146 -20.22 -40.75 4.03
N PRO A 147 -20.08 -42.08 4.22
CA PRO A 147 -19.74 -43.02 3.14
C PRO A 147 -20.88 -43.17 2.11
N PHE A 148 -20.53 -43.56 0.89
CA PHE A 148 -21.50 -43.79 -0.18
C PHE A 148 -22.40 -45.00 0.14
N GLY A 149 -23.71 -44.80 0.12
CA GLY A 149 -24.72 -45.83 0.43
C GLY A 149 -25.48 -45.59 1.73
N GLU A 150 -25.01 -44.70 2.61
CA GLU A 150 -25.75 -44.28 3.81
C GLU A 150 -26.73 -43.13 3.47
N VAL A 151 -27.99 -43.27 3.87
CA VAL A 151 -29.06 -42.30 3.54
C VAL A 151 -29.10 -41.20 4.59
N VAL A 152 -28.56 -40.03 4.24
CA VAL A 152 -28.60 -38.83 5.08
C VAL A 152 -29.99 -38.19 4.97
N THR A 153 -30.68 -38.06 6.11
CA THR A 153 -32.03 -37.46 6.20
C THR A 153 -32.00 -35.92 6.22
N GLN A 154 -30.83 -35.32 6.46
CA GLN A 154 -30.67 -33.88 6.43
C GLN A 154 -30.65 -33.36 4.98
N PRO A 155 -31.52 -32.41 4.61
CA PRO A 155 -31.54 -31.87 3.26
C PRO A 155 -30.21 -31.15 2.94
N PRO A 156 -29.66 -31.33 1.73
CA PRO A 156 -28.43 -30.68 1.34
C PRO A 156 -28.59 -29.16 1.33
N THR A 157 -27.68 -28.46 2.01
CA THR A 157 -27.65 -27.00 1.98
C THR A 157 -26.86 -26.55 0.75
N ILE A 158 -27.55 -25.91 -0.20
CA ILE A 158 -26.91 -25.36 -1.41
C ILE A 158 -26.07 -24.14 -0.98
N THR A 159 -24.77 -24.34 -0.80
CA THR A 159 -23.82 -23.28 -0.40
C THR A 159 -23.42 -22.34 -1.54
N SER A 160 -23.71 -22.72 -2.79
CA SER A 160 -23.44 -21.90 -3.97
C SER A 160 -24.67 -21.08 -4.36
N ARG A 161 -24.47 -19.79 -4.68
CA ARG A 161 -25.55 -18.97 -5.24
C ARG A 161 -25.78 -19.37 -6.71
N PRO A 162 -27.04 -19.49 -7.19
CA PRO A 162 -27.29 -19.71 -8.60
C PRO A 162 -26.72 -18.55 -9.43
N ARG A 163 -26.24 -18.86 -10.64
CA ARG A 163 -25.71 -17.85 -11.58
C ARG A 163 -26.76 -16.74 -11.78
N GLY A 164 -26.38 -15.50 -11.49
CA GLY A 164 -27.24 -14.31 -11.64
C GLY A 164 -27.92 -13.81 -10.36
N TRP A 165 -27.76 -14.48 -9.21
CA TRP A 165 -28.38 -14.09 -7.93
C TRP A 165 -27.38 -13.52 -6.92
N GLY A 166 -26.50 -12.62 -7.37
CA GLY A 166 -25.85 -11.66 -6.47
C GLY A 166 -26.76 -10.44 -6.27
N PRO A 167 -26.53 -9.59 -5.26
CA PRO A 167 -26.99 -8.20 -5.33
C PRO A 167 -26.23 -7.57 -6.50
N ALA A 168 -26.77 -7.73 -7.70
CA ALA A 168 -26.36 -6.96 -8.83
C ALA A 168 -26.80 -5.54 -8.49
N GLU A 169 -25.88 -4.76 -7.91
CA GLU A 169 -25.93 -3.32 -7.96
C GLU A 169 -25.77 -2.95 -9.45
N GLN A 170 -26.83 -3.23 -10.22
CA GLN A 170 -26.94 -2.89 -11.61
C GLN A 170 -26.86 -1.38 -11.63
N ALA A 171 -25.76 -0.84 -12.16
CA ALA A 171 -25.64 0.57 -12.48
C ALA A 171 -26.87 0.94 -13.34
N GLY A 172 -27.82 1.68 -12.76
CA GLY A 172 -29.11 1.98 -13.39
C GLY A 172 -30.34 1.85 -12.50
N ARG A 173 -30.28 1.08 -11.40
CA ARG A 173 -31.38 1.03 -10.40
C ARG A 173 -31.33 2.23 -9.45
N LYS A 174 -31.52 3.44 -10.01
CA LYS A 174 -31.79 4.62 -9.18
C LYS A 174 -33.14 4.41 -8.51
N GLN A 175 -33.24 4.71 -7.21
CA GLN A 175 -34.52 4.77 -6.51
C GLN A 175 -35.43 5.73 -7.29
N LEU A 176 -36.52 5.22 -7.88
CA LEU A 176 -37.45 6.06 -8.63
C LEU A 176 -37.97 7.14 -7.67
N LEU A 177 -38.13 8.37 -8.16
CA LEU A 177 -38.53 9.54 -7.35
C LEU A 177 -39.84 9.30 -6.57
N LEU A 178 -40.67 8.38 -7.06
CA LEU A 178 -41.98 8.05 -6.52
C LEU A 178 -41.96 6.93 -5.48
N THR A 179 -40.90 6.13 -5.39
CA THR A 179 -40.76 5.05 -4.39
C THR A 179 -40.92 5.54 -2.93
N PRO A 180 -40.36 6.70 -2.51
CA PRO A 180 -40.58 7.21 -1.16
C PRO A 180 -42.00 7.75 -0.91
N ARG A 181 -42.78 8.06 -1.97
CA ARG A 181 -44.18 8.52 -1.84
C ARG A 181 -45.15 7.35 -1.74
N LEU A 182 -44.82 6.23 -2.38
CA LEU A 182 -45.68 5.06 -2.40
C LEU A 182 -45.49 4.14 -1.18
N GLY A 183 -44.59 4.47 -0.24
CA GLY A 183 -44.31 3.67 0.95
C GLY A 183 -43.69 2.29 0.67
N HIS A 184 -43.42 1.95 -0.60
CA HIS A 184 -42.81 0.70 -1.01
C HIS A 184 -41.28 0.79 -0.86
N SER A 185 -40.82 0.89 0.40
CA SER A 185 -39.43 0.60 0.71
C SER A 185 -39.20 -0.88 0.47
N GLN A 186 -38.30 -1.23 -0.45
CA GLN A 186 -37.82 -2.59 -0.65
C GLN A 186 -37.19 -3.07 0.67
N VAL A 187 -38.01 -3.74 1.48
CA VAL A 187 -37.61 -4.53 2.63
C VAL A 187 -36.71 -5.64 2.13
N SER A 188 -35.40 -5.37 2.18
CA SER A 188 -34.38 -6.41 2.22
C SER A 188 -34.64 -7.24 3.49
N PRO A 189 -34.82 -8.57 3.41
CA PRO A 189 -35.25 -9.38 4.54
C PRO A 189 -34.06 -9.77 5.42
N VAL A 190 -33.27 -8.80 5.91
CA VAL A 190 -32.31 -9.04 7.00
C VAL A 190 -32.09 -7.71 7.75
N SER A 191 -32.97 -7.41 8.69
CA SER A 191 -32.62 -7.02 10.06
C SER A 191 -33.86 -6.36 10.68
N PRO A 192 -34.40 -6.88 11.80
CA PRO A 192 -35.38 -6.11 12.55
C PRO A 192 -34.72 -4.80 12.99
N VAL A 193 -35.50 -3.73 12.92
CA VAL A 193 -35.18 -2.40 13.43
C VAL A 193 -34.81 -2.53 14.91
N SER A 194 -33.52 -2.72 15.20
CA SER A 194 -33.03 -2.60 16.56
C SER A 194 -33.01 -1.11 16.89
N PRO A 195 -33.56 -0.68 18.03
CA PRO A 195 -33.40 0.71 18.48
C PRO A 195 -31.90 1.06 18.45
N VAL A 196 -31.55 2.28 18.06
CA VAL A 196 -30.16 2.73 17.99
C VAL A 196 -29.61 2.80 19.41
N VAL A 197 -29.12 1.67 19.93
CA VAL A 197 -28.53 1.56 21.27
C VAL A 197 -27.13 2.17 21.22
N SER A 198 -26.82 3.07 22.16
CA SER A 198 -25.48 3.64 22.26
C SER A 198 -24.42 2.55 22.42
N MET A 199 -23.21 2.75 21.86
CA MET A 199 -22.13 1.75 21.92
C MET A 199 -21.76 1.35 23.35
N ALA A 200 -21.88 2.28 24.31
CA ALA A 200 -21.68 1.99 25.73
C ALA A 200 -22.72 1.00 26.27
N ARG A 201 -24.00 1.21 25.97
CA ARG A 201 -25.09 0.33 26.39
C ARG A 201 -25.03 -1.04 25.71
N ARG A 202 -24.55 -1.10 24.47
CA ARG A 202 -24.28 -2.37 23.78
C ARG A 202 -23.23 -3.22 24.50
N ARG A 203 -22.14 -2.61 25.00
CA ARG A 203 -21.10 -3.31 25.78
C ARG A 203 -21.66 -3.93 27.06
N ILE A 204 -22.46 -3.16 27.79
CA ILE A 204 -23.11 -3.63 29.03
C ILE A 204 -23.99 -4.86 28.75
N LEU A 205 -24.84 -4.78 27.73
CA LEU A 205 -25.72 -5.89 27.36
C LEU A 205 -24.95 -7.13 26.88
N GLU A 206 -23.86 -6.95 26.14
CA GLU A 206 -22.99 -8.05 25.70
C GLU A 206 -22.27 -8.72 26.88
N GLU A 207 -21.81 -7.96 27.87
CA GLU A 207 -21.21 -8.47 29.10
C GLU A 207 -22.22 -9.23 29.97
N GLU A 208 -23.43 -8.68 30.15
CA GLU A 208 -24.53 -9.36 30.86
C GLU A 208 -24.89 -10.67 30.18
N ARG A 209 -25.04 -10.65 28.85
CA ARG A 209 -25.30 -11.85 28.05
C ARG A 209 -24.21 -12.90 28.24
N ALA A 210 -22.94 -12.51 28.22
CA ALA A 210 -21.82 -13.42 28.44
C ALA A 210 -21.86 -14.04 29.86
N ARG A 211 -22.23 -13.26 30.88
CA ARG A 211 -22.37 -13.75 32.26
C ARG A 211 -23.49 -14.78 32.38
N VAL A 212 -24.66 -14.50 31.81
CA VAL A 212 -25.81 -15.42 31.81
C VAL A 212 -25.47 -16.73 31.08
N ILE A 213 -24.83 -16.65 29.92
CA ILE A 213 -24.44 -17.85 29.15
C ILE A 213 -23.48 -18.73 29.96
N ARG A 214 -22.49 -18.13 30.65
CA ARG A 214 -21.55 -18.88 31.49
C ARG A 214 -22.29 -19.58 32.64
N ALA A 215 -23.12 -18.86 33.38
CA ALA A 215 -23.89 -19.42 34.48
C ALA A 215 -24.80 -20.57 34.01
N TYR A 216 -25.48 -20.39 32.87
CA TYR A 216 -26.31 -21.44 32.28
C TYR A 216 -25.50 -22.69 31.91
N ARG A 217 -24.32 -22.53 31.28
CA ARG A 217 -23.43 -23.64 30.97
C ARG A 217 -22.94 -24.37 32.22
N ASP A 218 -22.64 -23.65 33.29
CA ASP A 218 -22.23 -24.23 34.57
C ASP A 218 -23.34 -25.06 35.19
N ILE A 219 -24.58 -24.54 35.17
CA ILE A 219 -25.77 -25.27 35.62
C ILE A 219 -25.98 -26.53 34.78
N GLN A 220 -25.87 -26.45 33.46
CA GLN A 220 -26.04 -27.62 32.58
C GLN A 220 -24.97 -28.69 32.82
N ARG A 221 -23.71 -28.28 33.04
CA ARG A 221 -22.62 -29.22 33.39
C ARG A 221 -22.89 -29.94 34.71
N ARG A 222 -23.37 -29.23 35.73
CA ARG A 222 -23.74 -29.84 37.02
C ARG A 222 -24.87 -30.87 36.87
N LYS A 223 -25.91 -30.52 36.12
CA LYS A 223 -27.03 -31.43 35.82
C LYS A 223 -26.60 -32.68 35.05
N GLN A 224 -25.61 -32.58 34.16
CA GLN A 224 -25.04 -33.74 33.48
C GLN A 224 -24.28 -34.65 34.44
N LEU A 225 -23.43 -34.08 35.30
CA LEU A 225 -22.70 -34.83 36.33
C LEU A 225 -23.63 -35.53 37.33
N GLU A 226 -24.72 -34.89 37.74
CA GLU A 226 -25.75 -35.51 38.59
C GLU A 226 -26.37 -36.73 37.92
N ARG A 227 -26.75 -36.62 36.63
CA ARG A 227 -27.27 -37.76 35.85
C ARG A 227 -26.26 -38.89 35.66
N GLU A 228 -24.97 -38.57 35.54
CA GLU A 228 -23.89 -39.56 35.43
C GLU A 228 -23.62 -40.25 36.77
N ARG A 229 -23.87 -39.59 37.90
CA ARG A 229 -23.75 -40.17 39.25
C ARG A 229 -24.95 -41.01 39.66
N GLU A 230 -26.13 -40.70 39.11
CA GLU A 230 -27.36 -41.45 39.34
C GLU A 230 -27.49 -42.70 38.43
N ARG A 231 -26.59 -42.87 37.47
CA ARG A 231 -26.45 -44.07 36.64
C ARG A 231 -25.42 -45.02 37.22
#